data_AF-A0A0C9ZYM7-F1
#
_entry.id   AF-A0A0C9ZYM7-F1
#
_cell.length_a   1.000
_cell.length_b   1.000
_cell.length_c   1.000
_cell.angle_alpha   90.00
_cell.angle_beta   90.00
_cell.angle_gamma   90.00
#
_symmetry.space_group_name_H-M   'P 1'
#
loop_
_entity.id
_entity.type
_entity.pdbx_description
1 polymer ?
#
loop_
_entity_poly.entity_id
_entity_poly.type
_entity_poly.pdbx_seq_one_letter_code
_entity_poly.pdbx_strand_id
1 'polypeptide(L)'
;EDTEPDYEDDLTPSPRRKHPGKRGAMNHLHNSFRKYLRDKRLLNSKNGSLPQSPSSQMVQAFNRDNESPPRLDNIAIDWNDSLSYASVIFDEDTMNLDDLRVLCIDKLRRTHQAHRDHSKIEGFANSQERENATCEFASRSSRRQRLDRLNTRRHGTLERRRKIIEQNHHRNPQTWDTIRRIINRLDADGMSGDETETPLGANPKKVRRVALPWISPEITGLLHAVESYAPAIYEENMSVPVGNASLPRLMEAKRTSQNSIAIARLPRNWYDGNWYKVNSSSAKALLGVRKDFEIPFLVR
;
A
#
# COMPACT_ATOMS: atom_id res chain seq x y z
N GLU A 1 2.26 -39.81 6.07
CA GLU A 1 1.18 -38.82 6.20
C GLU A 1 1.83 -37.50 6.55
N ASP A 2 2.17 -36.71 5.53
CA ASP A 2 2.74 -35.37 5.70
C ASP A 2 1.63 -34.36 5.46
N THR A 3 1.10 -33.83 6.55
CA THR A 3 0.12 -32.74 6.53
C THR A 3 0.89 -31.43 6.40
N GLU A 4 0.94 -30.86 5.19
CA GLU A 4 1.39 -29.48 5.02
C GLU A 4 0.41 -28.53 5.72
N PRO A 5 0.90 -27.59 6.55
CA PRO A 5 0.05 -26.57 7.14
C PRO A 5 -0.35 -25.53 6.10
N ASP A 6 -1.65 -25.45 5.86
CA ASP A 6 -2.35 -24.42 5.10
C ASP A 6 -2.23 -23.07 5.86
N TYR A 7 -1.33 -22.19 5.42
CA TYR A 7 -1.16 -20.87 6.03
C TYR A 7 -1.97 -19.84 5.26
N GLU A 8 -3.06 -19.38 5.87
CA GLU A 8 -3.79 -18.20 5.44
C GLU A 8 -2.83 -16.99 5.35
N ASP A 9 -2.61 -16.52 4.11
CA ASP A 9 -1.94 -15.26 3.81
C ASP A 9 -2.88 -14.14 4.27
N ASP A 10 -2.72 -13.70 5.52
CA ASP A 10 -3.51 -12.63 6.13
C ASP A 10 -3.36 -11.35 5.28
N LEU A 11 -4.39 -11.11 4.45
CA LEU A 11 -4.52 -10.03 3.47
C LEU A 11 -4.74 -8.66 4.12
N THR A 12 -4.22 -8.41 5.31
CA THR A 12 -4.40 -7.12 5.99
C THR A 12 -3.55 -6.05 5.30
N PRO A 13 -4.18 -4.98 4.77
CA PRO A 13 -3.43 -3.94 4.06
C PRO A 13 -2.58 -3.14 5.05
N SER A 14 -1.25 -3.22 4.88
CA SER A 14 -0.28 -2.41 5.63
C SER A 14 -0.55 -0.91 5.38
N PRO A 15 -0.60 -0.07 6.44
CA PRO A 15 -0.87 1.35 6.29
C PRO A 15 0.18 2.06 5.41
N ARG A 16 -0.30 3.03 4.62
CA ARG A 16 0.49 3.77 3.64
C ARG A 16 1.81 4.28 4.21
N ARG A 17 2.93 3.83 3.63
CA ARG A 17 4.14 4.66 3.59
C ARG A 17 3.95 5.72 2.51
N LYS A 18 3.97 6.99 2.92
CA LYS A 18 4.17 8.12 2.00
C LYS A 18 5.45 7.82 1.22
N HIS A 19 5.34 7.59 -0.09
CA HIS A 19 6.53 7.60 -0.95
C HIS A 19 7.23 8.95 -0.76
N PRO A 20 8.56 8.99 -0.64
CA PRO A 20 9.27 10.25 -0.59
C PRO A 20 8.93 11.01 -1.88
N GLY A 21 8.41 12.22 -1.73
CA GLY A 21 8.18 13.13 -2.84
C GLY A 21 9.45 13.34 -3.65
N LYS A 22 9.27 13.83 -4.88
CA LYS A 22 10.34 14.17 -5.84
C LYS A 22 11.62 14.61 -5.11
N ARG A 23 12.74 13.92 -5.40
CA ARG A 23 14.09 14.38 -5.04
C ARG A 23 14.23 15.82 -5.56
N GLY A 24 14.13 16.80 -4.69
CA GLY A 24 14.06 18.21 -5.10
C GLY A 24 14.50 19.16 -3.99
N ALA A 25 14.28 18.82 -2.72
CA ALA A 25 14.98 19.43 -1.61
C ALA A 25 15.83 18.34 -0.93
N MET A 26 17.13 18.59 -0.79
CA MET A 26 17.94 17.80 0.13
C MET A 26 17.26 17.84 1.49
N ASN A 27 16.85 16.69 2.01
CA ASN A 27 16.37 16.61 3.38
C ASN A 27 17.58 16.84 4.29
N HIS A 28 17.79 18.10 4.67
CA HIS A 28 18.94 18.53 5.48
C HIS A 28 19.01 17.76 6.79
N LEU A 29 17.88 17.44 7.41
CA LEU A 29 17.83 16.58 8.59
C LEU A 29 18.37 15.17 8.29
N HIS A 30 17.91 14.54 7.22
CA HIS A 30 18.36 13.20 6.84
C HIS A 30 19.86 13.17 6.49
N ASN A 31 20.37 14.22 5.84
CA ASN A 31 21.78 14.33 5.49
C ASN A 31 22.65 14.63 6.71
N SER A 32 22.24 15.56 7.58
CA SER A 32 22.93 15.85 8.84
C SER A 32 22.91 14.64 9.78
N PHE A 33 21.80 13.91 9.84
CA PHE A 33 21.70 12.67 10.61
C PHE A 33 22.60 11.59 10.04
N ARG A 34 22.60 11.36 8.72
CA ARG A 34 23.55 10.40 8.11
C ARG A 34 25.00 10.83 8.22
N LYS A 35 25.29 12.13 8.17
CA LYS A 35 26.63 12.66 8.42
C LYS A 35 27.05 12.38 9.86
N TYR A 36 26.20 12.71 10.83
CA TYR A 36 26.41 12.37 12.24
C TYR A 36 26.66 10.88 12.45
N LEU A 37 25.83 10.00 11.87
CA LEU A 37 26.04 8.56 12.00
C LEU A 37 27.34 8.08 11.35
N ARG A 38 27.82 8.69 10.25
CA ARG A 38 29.13 8.38 9.67
C ARG A 38 30.28 8.92 10.51
N ASP A 39 30.15 10.15 11.01
CA ASP A 39 31.13 10.81 11.88
C ASP A 39 31.28 10.02 13.20
N LYS A 40 30.19 9.43 13.68
CA LYS A 40 30.14 8.52 14.84
C LYS A 40 30.40 7.05 14.50
N ARG A 41 30.74 6.73 13.24
CA ARG A 41 31.01 5.35 12.74
C ARG A 41 29.86 4.34 12.95
N LEU A 42 28.64 4.82 13.16
CA LEU A 42 27.42 4.03 13.30
C LEU A 42 26.78 3.64 11.96
N LEU A 43 27.23 4.26 10.86
CA LEU A 43 26.80 3.94 9.51
C LEU A 43 28.02 3.66 8.63
N ASN A 44 28.06 2.50 7.98
CA ASN A 44 29.17 2.11 7.11
C ASN A 44 29.45 3.18 6.04
N SER A 45 30.71 3.59 5.94
CA SER A 45 31.21 4.20 4.70
C SER A 45 31.28 3.11 3.63
N LYS A 46 31.02 3.46 2.36
CA LYS A 46 30.88 2.49 1.26
C LYS A 46 32.10 1.57 1.06
N ASN A 47 33.25 1.85 1.69
CA ASN A 47 34.52 1.15 1.48
C ASN A 47 35.21 0.69 2.79
N GLY A 48 34.52 0.59 3.94
CA GLY A 48 35.15 0.27 5.24
C GLY A 48 34.71 -1.06 5.85
N SER A 49 35.63 -1.77 6.51
CA SER A 49 35.34 -2.91 7.38
C SER A 49 34.45 -2.50 8.57
N LEU A 50 33.64 -3.46 9.06
CA LEU A 50 32.77 -3.26 10.22
C LEU A 50 33.59 -2.85 11.45
N PRO A 51 33.09 -1.93 12.31
CA PRO A 51 33.74 -1.67 13.59
C PRO A 51 33.81 -2.95 14.42
N GLN A 52 35.00 -3.29 14.90
CA GLN A 52 35.14 -4.41 15.84
C GLN A 52 34.73 -3.93 17.24
N SER A 53 33.84 -4.69 17.87
CA SER A 53 33.45 -4.46 19.26
C SER A 53 34.66 -4.59 20.19
N PRO A 54 34.77 -3.77 21.26
CA PRO A 54 35.76 -4.02 22.32
C PRO A 54 35.56 -5.43 22.89
N SER A 55 36.65 -6.07 23.30
CA SER A 55 36.58 -7.40 23.89
C SER A 55 35.80 -7.36 25.20
N SER A 56 35.05 -8.43 25.51
CA SER A 56 34.24 -8.51 26.72
C SER A 56 35.06 -8.29 28.01
N GLN A 57 36.32 -8.72 28.00
CA GLN A 57 37.27 -8.51 29.11
C GLN A 57 37.61 -7.02 29.34
N MET A 58 37.72 -6.22 28.27
CA MET A 58 37.99 -4.77 28.41
C MET A 58 36.80 -4.01 28.97
N VAL A 59 35.57 -4.38 28.56
CA VAL A 59 34.34 -3.76 29.08
C VAL A 59 34.18 -4.06 30.57
N GLN A 60 34.46 -5.31 30.99
CA GLN A 60 34.40 -5.70 32.39
C GLN A 60 35.46 -5.01 33.25
N ALA A 61 36.69 -4.85 32.74
CA ALA A 61 37.76 -4.14 33.45
C ALA A 61 37.43 -2.66 33.65
N PHE A 62 36.87 -1.98 32.62
CA PHE A 62 36.45 -0.59 32.75
C PHE A 62 35.30 -0.40 33.77
N ASN A 63 34.30 -1.28 33.73
CA ASN A 63 33.17 -1.21 34.69
C ASN A 63 33.60 -1.42 36.15
N ARG A 64 34.72 -2.09 36.38
CA ARG A 64 35.25 -2.36 37.72
C ARG A 64 36.14 -1.21 38.22
N ASP A 65 37.01 -0.70 37.37
CA ASP A 65 38.14 0.13 37.80
C ASP A 65 38.03 1.61 37.35
N ASN A 66 37.12 1.94 36.41
CA ASN A 66 36.82 3.29 35.87
C ASN A 66 38.02 4.14 35.38
N GLU A 67 39.23 3.59 35.35
CA GLU A 67 40.48 4.32 35.09
C GLU A 67 40.99 4.18 33.65
N SER A 68 40.36 3.33 32.82
CA SER A 68 40.83 3.05 31.46
C SER A 68 39.67 2.81 30.48
N PRO A 69 38.97 3.86 30.01
CA PRO A 69 37.91 3.69 29.04
C PRO A 69 38.44 3.06 27.74
N PRO A 70 37.64 2.21 27.05
CA PRO A 70 37.96 1.75 25.72
C PRO A 70 38.24 2.95 24.81
N ARG A 71 39.23 2.84 23.93
CA ARG A 71 39.56 3.89 22.97
C ARG A 71 38.32 4.27 22.14
N LEU A 72 37.96 5.55 22.15
CA LEU A 72 36.73 6.13 21.56
C LEU A 72 36.65 5.98 20.03
N ASP A 73 37.74 5.53 19.41
CA ASP A 73 37.85 5.20 18.00
C ASP A 73 37.02 3.96 17.61
N ASN A 74 36.60 3.14 18.57
CA ASN A 74 35.74 1.94 18.41
C ASN A 74 34.54 1.93 19.38
N ILE A 75 33.78 3.02 19.46
CA ILE A 75 32.57 3.07 20.30
C ILE A 75 31.52 2.10 19.73
N ALA A 76 31.24 1.03 20.47
CA ALA A 76 30.04 0.23 20.32
C ALA A 76 28.91 0.88 21.12
N ILE A 77 27.70 0.92 20.54
CA ILE A 77 26.48 1.29 21.25
C ILE A 77 26.29 0.27 22.38
N ASP A 78 26.16 0.74 23.62
CA ASP A 78 25.63 -0.09 24.71
C ASP A 78 24.11 -0.19 24.53
N TRP A 79 23.64 -1.37 24.12
CA TRP A 79 22.22 -1.63 23.94
C TRP A 79 21.45 -1.73 25.26
N ASN A 80 22.13 -1.68 26.41
CA ASN A 80 21.50 -1.64 27.73
C ASN A 80 21.27 -0.21 28.24
N ASP A 81 21.78 0.82 27.56
CA ASP A 81 21.56 2.20 27.97
C ASP A 81 20.25 2.75 27.37
N SER A 82 19.49 3.48 28.20
CA SER A 82 18.19 4.03 27.82
C SER A 82 18.38 5.16 26.81
N LEU A 83 17.86 4.98 25.59
CA LEU A 83 17.87 5.98 24.51
C LEU A 83 16.97 7.19 24.82
N SER A 84 17.34 7.96 25.84
CA SER A 84 16.70 9.23 26.20
C SER A 84 17.28 10.36 25.35
N TYR A 85 16.67 10.65 24.20
CA TYR A 85 16.96 11.85 23.41
C TYR A 85 15.99 12.98 23.80
N ALA A 86 16.51 14.03 24.42
CA ALA A 86 15.76 15.18 24.93
C ALA A 86 15.14 16.11 23.85
N SER A 87 15.09 15.70 22.57
CA SER A 87 14.60 16.57 21.49
C SER A 87 13.67 15.87 20.50
N VAL A 88 13.12 14.70 20.84
CA VAL A 88 12.02 14.09 20.10
C VAL A 88 10.87 13.95 21.09
N ILE A 89 9.94 14.91 21.05
CA ILE A 89 8.68 14.79 21.79
C ILE A 89 7.90 13.68 21.09
N PHE A 90 7.70 12.57 21.79
CA PHE A 90 6.84 11.50 21.34
C PHE A 90 5.40 12.04 21.30
N ASP A 91 4.84 12.12 20.11
CA ASP A 91 3.46 12.53 19.90
C ASP A 91 2.58 11.29 20.10
N GLU A 92 2.05 11.14 21.32
CA GLU A 92 1.15 10.05 21.70
C GLU A 92 -0.13 10.03 20.85
N ASP A 93 -0.54 11.17 20.29
CA ASP A 93 -1.75 11.31 19.49
C ASP A 93 -1.57 10.81 18.04
N THR A 94 -0.34 10.91 17.48
CA THR A 94 -0.06 10.41 16.12
C THR A 94 0.64 9.07 16.03
N MET A 95 1.28 8.57 17.10
CA MET A 95 2.01 7.30 17.04
C MET A 95 2.02 6.61 18.40
N ASN A 96 0.90 6.02 18.81
CA ASN A 96 0.82 5.29 20.07
C ASN A 96 1.79 4.09 20.10
N LEU A 97 2.15 3.62 21.30
CA LEU A 97 3.08 2.51 21.49
C LEU A 97 2.61 1.21 20.80
N ASP A 98 1.30 1.02 20.64
CA ASP A 98 0.74 -0.14 19.97
C ASP A 98 1.01 -0.12 18.45
N ASP A 99 0.87 1.03 17.80
CA ASP A 99 1.19 1.23 16.38
C ASP A 99 2.68 1.00 16.11
N LEU A 100 3.53 1.46 17.04
CA LEU A 100 4.97 1.19 17.03
C LEU A 100 5.28 -0.30 17.17
N ARG A 101 4.62 -0.97 18.11
CA ARG A 101 4.76 -2.41 18.33
C ARG A 101 4.34 -3.19 17.09
N VAL A 102 3.19 -2.86 16.50
CA VAL A 102 2.71 -3.45 15.24
C VAL A 102 3.73 -3.22 14.13
N LEU A 103 4.25 -2.01 13.97
CA LEU A 103 5.28 -1.70 12.96
C LEU A 103 6.56 -2.51 13.17
N CYS A 104 7.01 -2.67 14.41
CA CYS A 104 8.19 -3.47 14.75
C CYS A 104 7.99 -4.95 14.46
N ILE A 105 6.86 -5.53 14.88
CA ILE A 105 6.49 -6.92 14.57
C ILE A 105 6.47 -7.13 13.05
N ASP A 106 5.85 -6.20 12.32
CA ASP A 106 5.68 -6.31 10.88
C ASP A 106 7.01 -6.15 10.11
N LYS A 107 7.95 -5.37 10.64
CA LYS A 107 9.34 -5.32 10.12
C LYS A 107 10.10 -6.60 10.42
N LEU A 108 10.04 -7.10 11.67
CA LEU A 108 10.73 -8.33 12.07
C LEU A 108 10.23 -9.52 11.25
N ARG A 109 8.91 -9.65 11.07
CA ARG A 109 8.30 -10.70 10.25
C ARG A 109 8.81 -10.65 8.81
N ARG A 110 8.90 -9.46 8.21
CA ARG A 110 9.46 -9.27 6.86
C ARG A 110 10.94 -9.65 6.78
N THR A 111 11.76 -9.26 7.76
CA THR A 111 13.17 -9.63 7.80
C THR A 111 13.35 -11.15 7.98
N HIS A 112 12.57 -11.77 8.87
CA HIS A 112 12.57 -13.22 9.05
C HIS A 112 12.16 -13.97 7.77
N GLN A 113 11.13 -13.48 7.08
CA GLN A 113 10.69 -14.08 5.83
C GLN A 113 11.78 -13.96 4.74
N ALA A 114 12.37 -12.77 4.58
CA ALA A 114 13.46 -12.57 3.63
C ALA A 114 14.67 -13.46 3.92
N HIS A 115 15.02 -13.63 5.21
CA HIS A 115 16.07 -14.56 5.62
C HIS A 115 15.71 -16.01 5.27
N ARG A 116 14.49 -16.45 5.60
CA ARG A 116 14.01 -17.81 5.26
C ARG A 116 14.04 -18.07 3.76
N ASP A 117 13.60 -17.11 2.96
CA ASP A 117 13.62 -17.22 1.50
C ASP A 117 15.07 -17.31 0.99
N HIS A 118 15.98 -16.49 1.55
CA HIS A 118 17.41 -16.57 1.23
C HIS A 118 18.04 -17.91 1.59
N SER A 119 17.79 -18.42 2.80
CA SER A 119 18.30 -19.72 3.25
C SER A 119 17.78 -20.88 2.38
N LYS A 120 16.53 -20.81 1.90
CA LYS A 120 15.98 -21.79 0.94
C LYS A 120 16.73 -21.75 -0.39
N ILE A 121 17.05 -20.56 -0.89
CA ILE A 121 17.84 -20.40 -2.12
C ILE A 121 19.26 -20.95 -1.92
N GLU A 122 19.91 -20.66 -0.80
CA GLU A 122 21.27 -21.15 -0.51
C GLU A 122 21.34 -22.67 -0.33
N GLY A 123 20.23 -23.30 0.08
CA GLY A 123 20.11 -24.76 0.23
C GLY A 123 20.20 -25.55 -1.07
N PHE A 124 20.02 -24.93 -2.24
CA PHE A 124 20.24 -25.61 -3.52
C PHE A 124 21.74 -25.85 -3.74
N ALA A 125 22.13 -27.05 -4.15
CA ALA A 125 23.54 -27.39 -4.38
C ALA A 125 24.05 -26.85 -5.74
N ASN A 126 23.16 -26.75 -6.72
CA ASN A 126 23.48 -26.35 -8.09
C ASN A 126 23.36 -24.83 -8.28
N SER A 127 24.38 -24.21 -8.88
CA SER A 127 24.38 -22.78 -9.20
C SER A 127 23.21 -22.37 -10.10
N GLN A 128 22.80 -23.22 -11.04
CA GLN A 128 21.68 -22.93 -11.94
C GLN A 128 20.33 -22.95 -11.20
N GLU A 129 20.17 -23.87 -10.24
CA GLU A 129 18.97 -23.95 -9.40
C GLU A 129 18.85 -22.74 -8.49
N ARG A 130 19.97 -22.27 -7.91
CA ARG A 130 20.02 -21.02 -7.13
C ARG A 130 19.59 -19.80 -7.94
N GLU A 131 20.09 -19.69 -9.17
CA GLU A 131 19.75 -18.58 -10.06
C GLU A 131 18.27 -18.60 -10.45
N ASN A 132 17.73 -19.76 -10.81
CA ASN A 132 16.33 -19.95 -11.15
C ASN A 132 15.42 -19.61 -9.95
N ALA A 133 15.75 -20.10 -8.76
CA ALA A 133 15.01 -19.80 -7.53
C ALA A 133 15.04 -18.29 -7.24
N THR A 134 16.20 -17.66 -7.33
CA THR A 134 16.35 -16.20 -7.11
C THR A 134 15.48 -15.39 -8.07
N CYS A 135 15.48 -15.74 -9.36
CA CYS A 135 14.63 -15.11 -10.37
C CYS A 135 13.14 -15.28 -10.07
N GLU A 136 12.74 -16.47 -9.63
CA GLU A 136 11.36 -16.77 -9.27
C GLU A 136 10.91 -15.96 -8.05
N PHE A 137 11.70 -15.93 -6.98
CA PHE A 137 11.40 -15.14 -5.78
C PHE A 137 11.31 -13.64 -6.09
N ALA A 138 12.23 -13.10 -6.91
CA ALA A 138 12.18 -11.72 -7.35
C ALA A 138 10.91 -11.41 -8.16
N SER A 139 10.50 -12.34 -9.03
CA SER A 139 9.28 -12.23 -9.84
C SER A 139 8.02 -12.26 -8.97
N ARG A 140 7.95 -13.19 -7.99
CA ARG A 140 6.87 -13.28 -7.00
C ARG A 140 6.74 -12.00 -6.18
N SER A 141 7.86 -11.47 -5.67
CA SER A 141 7.91 -10.22 -4.91
C SER A 141 7.44 -9.01 -5.75
N SER A 142 7.90 -8.93 -7.00
CA SER A 142 7.47 -7.89 -7.94
C SER A 142 5.97 -7.96 -8.25
N ARG A 143 5.44 -9.17 -8.42
CA ARG A 143 4.00 -9.41 -8.61
C ARG A 143 3.20 -8.98 -7.37
N ARG A 144 3.62 -9.36 -6.17
CA ARG A 144 2.99 -8.95 -4.90
C ARG A 144 2.97 -7.42 -4.77
N GLN A 145 4.11 -6.78 -4.96
CA GLN A 145 4.19 -5.31 -4.88
C GLN A 145 3.27 -4.62 -5.91
N ARG A 146 3.11 -5.19 -7.10
CA ARG A 146 2.16 -4.68 -8.09
C ARG A 146 0.71 -4.82 -7.60
N LEU A 147 0.34 -5.95 -7.02
CA LEU A 147 -1.00 -6.19 -6.46
C LEU A 147 -1.29 -5.24 -5.29
N ASP A 148 -0.35 -5.07 -4.36
CA ASP A 148 -0.48 -4.16 -3.22
C ASP A 148 -0.77 -2.72 -3.67
N ARG A 149 -0.05 -2.26 -4.71
CA ARG A 149 -0.27 -0.94 -5.30
C ARG A 149 -1.66 -0.82 -5.92
N LEU A 150 -2.15 -1.86 -6.60
CA LEU A 150 -3.48 -1.88 -7.19
C LEU A 150 -4.56 -1.84 -6.10
N ASN A 151 -4.44 -2.68 -5.07
CA ASN A 151 -5.38 -2.72 -3.95
C ASN A 151 -5.40 -1.39 -3.19
N THR A 152 -4.23 -0.80 -2.91
CA THR A 152 -4.13 0.52 -2.27
C THR A 152 -4.85 1.61 -3.09
N ARG A 153 -4.77 1.55 -4.43
CA ARG A 153 -5.47 2.49 -5.31
C ARG A 153 -6.99 2.28 -5.31
N ARG A 154 -7.44 1.02 -5.27
CA ARG A 154 -8.87 0.66 -5.16
C ARG A 154 -9.46 1.20 -3.87
N HIS A 155 -8.85 0.91 -2.73
CA HIS A 155 -9.26 1.45 -1.42
C HIS A 155 -9.22 2.97 -1.40
N GLY A 156 -8.17 3.60 -1.95
CA GLY A 156 -8.10 5.06 -2.04
C GLY A 156 -9.21 5.68 -2.91
N THR A 157 -9.69 4.96 -3.92
CA THR A 157 -10.81 5.40 -4.77
C THR A 157 -12.14 5.22 -4.06
N LEU A 158 -12.34 4.09 -3.38
CA LEU A 158 -13.50 3.85 -2.51
C LEU A 158 -13.63 4.96 -1.46
N GLU A 159 -12.55 5.25 -0.74
CA GLU A 159 -12.57 6.22 0.34
C GLU A 159 -12.82 7.64 -0.17
N ARG A 160 -12.23 8.00 -1.32
CA ARG A 160 -12.55 9.26 -1.98
C ARG A 160 -14.05 9.37 -2.28
N ARG A 161 -14.67 8.31 -2.81
CA ARG A 161 -16.10 8.31 -3.12
C ARG A 161 -16.97 8.40 -1.87
N ARG A 162 -16.61 7.71 -0.79
CA ARG A 162 -17.27 7.86 0.52
C ARG A 162 -17.23 9.31 1.00
N LYS A 163 -16.08 9.97 0.89
CA LYS A 163 -15.94 11.39 1.23
C LYS A 163 -16.85 12.28 0.38
N ILE A 164 -16.91 12.05 -0.95
CA ILE A 164 -17.81 12.81 -1.84
C ILE A 164 -19.28 12.63 -1.43
N ILE A 165 -19.69 11.40 -1.13
CA ILE A 165 -21.05 11.11 -0.66
C ILE A 165 -21.38 11.89 0.60
N GLU A 166 -20.51 11.82 1.61
CA GLU A 166 -20.74 12.49 2.89
C GLU A 166 -20.86 14.01 2.72
N GLN A 167 -19.98 14.59 1.92
CA GLN A 167 -19.96 16.03 1.68
C GLN A 167 -21.18 16.51 0.90
N ASN A 168 -21.72 15.72 -0.03
CA ASN A 168 -22.88 16.10 -0.83
C ASN A 168 -24.21 15.60 -0.24
N HIS A 169 -24.18 14.88 0.89
CA HIS A 169 -25.35 14.25 1.50
C HIS A 169 -26.49 15.25 1.73
N HIS A 170 -26.15 16.44 2.23
CA HIS A 170 -27.10 17.53 2.51
C HIS A 170 -27.92 17.99 1.29
N ARG A 171 -27.43 17.81 0.05
CA ARG A 171 -28.11 18.26 -1.16
C ARG A 171 -29.31 17.37 -1.53
N ASN A 172 -29.17 16.06 -1.33
CA ASN A 172 -30.24 15.08 -1.55
C ASN A 172 -29.97 13.81 -0.72
N PRO A 173 -30.37 13.79 0.56
CA PRO A 173 -30.05 12.70 1.47
C PRO A 173 -30.47 11.32 0.95
N GLN A 174 -31.68 11.21 0.40
CA GLN A 174 -32.24 9.95 -0.09
C GLN A 174 -31.41 9.36 -1.25
N THR A 175 -31.03 10.20 -2.21
CA THR A 175 -30.18 9.80 -3.34
C THR A 175 -28.80 9.39 -2.85
N TRP A 176 -28.15 10.21 -2.02
CA TRP A 176 -26.81 9.96 -1.53
C TRP A 176 -26.72 8.76 -0.57
N ASP A 177 -27.78 8.46 0.20
CA ASP A 177 -27.87 7.24 1.01
C ASP A 177 -28.02 5.98 0.15
N THR A 178 -28.71 6.09 -0.97
CA THR A 178 -28.82 4.99 -1.94
C THR A 178 -27.46 4.74 -2.61
N ILE A 179 -26.76 5.80 -2.99
CA ILE A 179 -25.39 5.73 -3.54
C ILE A 179 -24.41 5.15 -2.51
N ARG A 180 -24.53 5.56 -1.24
CA ARG A 180 -23.74 5.02 -0.11
C ARG A 180 -23.90 3.51 0.00
N ARG A 181 -25.15 3.02 -0.08
CA ARG A 181 -25.46 1.58 -0.05
C ARG A 181 -24.85 0.85 -1.24
N ILE A 182 -24.90 1.43 -2.44
CA ILE A 182 -24.27 0.87 -3.64
C ILE A 182 -22.75 0.76 -3.45
N ILE A 183 -22.09 1.86 -3.08
CA ILE A 183 -20.63 1.92 -2.93
C ILE A 183 -20.13 0.98 -1.84
N ASN A 184 -20.82 0.91 -0.69
CA ASN A 184 -20.42 0.01 0.40
C ASN A 184 -20.58 -1.47 0.03
N ARG A 185 -21.54 -1.80 -0.82
CA ARG A 185 -21.76 -3.18 -1.27
C ARG A 185 -20.79 -3.62 -2.37
N LEU A 186 -20.35 -2.67 -3.20
CA LEU A 186 -19.30 -2.89 -4.19
C LEU A 186 -17.90 -2.98 -3.56
N ASP A 187 -17.68 -2.25 -2.47
CA ASP A 187 -16.41 -2.19 -1.74
C ASP A 187 -15.20 -1.92 -2.67
N ALA A 188 -13.98 -2.24 -2.24
CA ALA A 188 -12.76 -2.06 -3.02
C ALA A 188 -12.77 -2.90 -4.32
N ASP A 189 -13.43 -4.05 -4.34
CA ASP A 189 -13.46 -4.95 -5.49
C ASP A 189 -14.30 -4.42 -6.66
N GLY A 190 -15.32 -3.62 -6.37
CA GLY A 190 -16.08 -2.89 -7.39
C GLY A 190 -15.42 -1.59 -7.84
N MET A 191 -14.25 -1.26 -7.29
CA MET A 191 -13.46 -0.11 -7.76
C MET A 191 -12.60 -0.54 -8.96
N SER A 192 -12.89 0.06 -10.12
CA SER A 192 -12.05 -0.06 -11.31
C SER A 192 -10.60 0.34 -11.01
N GLY A 193 -9.65 -0.46 -11.50
CA GLY A 193 -8.24 -0.06 -11.49
C GLY A 193 -7.96 1.10 -12.46
N ASP A 194 -6.76 1.67 -12.30
CA ASP A 194 -6.22 2.74 -13.14
C ASP A 194 -4.95 2.23 -13.83
N GLU A 195 -4.92 2.32 -15.17
CA GLU A 195 -3.76 2.03 -16.01
C GLU A 195 -3.11 3.33 -16.52
N THR A 196 -1.78 3.35 -16.63
CA THR A 196 -1.07 4.49 -17.20
C THR A 196 -1.07 4.36 -18.72
N GLU A 197 -1.64 5.34 -19.42
CA GLU A 197 -1.75 5.33 -20.89
C GLU A 197 -0.46 5.79 -21.57
N THR A 198 0.34 6.60 -20.87
CA THR A 198 1.51 7.24 -21.47
C THR A 198 2.71 6.29 -21.48
N PRO A 199 3.43 6.19 -22.63
CA PRO A 199 4.70 5.47 -22.67
C PRO A 199 5.69 6.10 -21.67
N LEU A 200 6.64 5.30 -21.20
CA LEU A 200 7.67 5.72 -20.26
C LEU A 200 8.36 6.99 -20.79
N GLY A 201 8.18 8.13 -20.10
CA GLY A 201 8.83 9.41 -20.44
C GLY A 201 7.91 10.47 -21.06
N ALA A 202 6.69 10.14 -21.49
CA ALA A 202 5.76 11.12 -22.04
C ALA A 202 5.07 11.95 -20.95
N ASN A 203 5.05 13.28 -21.11
CA ASN A 203 4.32 14.23 -20.28
C ASN A 203 3.29 15.00 -21.13
N PRO A 204 2.09 15.27 -20.59
CA PRO A 204 1.63 14.92 -19.24
C PRO A 204 1.19 13.46 -19.14
N LYS A 205 1.54 12.82 -18.02
CA LYS A 205 1.07 11.45 -17.73
C LYS A 205 -0.44 11.43 -17.62
N LYS A 206 -1.09 10.59 -18.42
CA LYS A 206 -2.53 10.34 -18.35
C LYS A 206 -2.80 8.96 -17.78
N VAL A 207 -3.85 8.88 -16.98
CA VAL A 207 -4.34 7.63 -16.39
C VAL A 207 -5.68 7.31 -17.02
N ARG A 208 -5.94 6.03 -17.29
CA ARG A 208 -7.21 5.55 -17.84
C ARG A 208 -7.78 4.47 -16.93
N ARG A 209 -9.11 4.46 -16.77
CA ARG A 209 -9.80 3.41 -16.03
C ARG A 209 -9.75 2.07 -16.78
N VAL A 210 -9.68 0.98 -16.02
CA VAL A 210 -9.85 -0.38 -16.54
C VAL A 210 -11.30 -0.80 -16.34
N ALA A 211 -11.99 -1.20 -17.41
CA ALA A 211 -13.37 -1.66 -17.30
C ALA A 211 -13.43 -2.99 -16.55
N LEU A 212 -14.40 -3.13 -15.66
CA LEU A 212 -14.75 -4.43 -15.09
C LEU A 212 -15.77 -5.08 -16.06
N PRO A 213 -15.48 -6.26 -16.63
CA PRO A 213 -16.35 -6.93 -17.61
C PRO A 213 -17.73 -7.24 -17.05
N TRP A 214 -17.81 -7.49 -15.74
CA TRP A 214 -19.01 -7.99 -15.09
C TRP A 214 -19.93 -6.90 -14.57
N ILE A 215 -19.45 -5.66 -14.42
CA ILE A 215 -20.22 -4.57 -13.80
C ILE A 215 -21.08 -3.88 -14.85
N SER A 216 -22.32 -3.53 -14.51
CA SER A 216 -23.21 -2.89 -15.47
C SER A 216 -22.70 -1.48 -15.87
N PRO A 217 -22.95 -1.05 -17.13
CA PRO A 217 -22.64 0.30 -17.57
C PRO A 217 -23.33 1.38 -16.72
N GLU A 218 -24.53 1.09 -16.20
CA GLU A 218 -25.29 2.00 -15.33
C GLU A 218 -24.57 2.26 -14.01
N ILE A 219 -24.07 1.21 -13.34
CA ILE A 219 -23.25 1.36 -12.13
C ILE A 219 -21.95 2.11 -12.46
N THR A 220 -21.32 1.80 -13.60
CA THR A 220 -20.11 2.52 -14.04
C THR A 220 -20.40 4.01 -14.25
N GLY A 221 -21.50 4.34 -14.91
CA GLY A 221 -21.97 5.71 -15.12
C GLY A 221 -22.25 6.44 -13.81
N LEU A 222 -22.94 5.80 -12.87
CA LEU A 222 -23.17 6.35 -11.53
C LEU A 222 -21.85 6.65 -10.81
N LEU A 223 -20.92 5.70 -10.82
CA LEU A 223 -19.60 5.84 -10.19
C LEU A 223 -18.74 6.93 -10.85
N HIS A 224 -19.00 7.26 -12.12
CA HIS A 224 -18.40 8.39 -12.82
C HIS A 224 -19.05 9.71 -12.45
N ALA A 225 -20.39 9.73 -12.39
CA ALA A 225 -21.15 10.88 -11.95
C ALA A 225 -20.74 11.31 -10.54
N VAL A 226 -20.61 10.37 -9.59
CA VAL A 226 -20.10 10.66 -8.23
C VAL A 226 -18.73 11.34 -8.27
N GLU A 227 -17.77 10.83 -9.06
CA GLU A 227 -16.45 11.47 -9.15
C GLU A 227 -16.49 12.88 -9.76
N SER A 228 -17.49 13.19 -10.57
CA SER A 228 -17.67 14.52 -11.17
C SER A 228 -18.07 15.60 -10.15
N TYR A 229 -18.52 15.22 -8.94
CA TYR A 229 -18.77 16.15 -7.83
C TYR A 229 -17.50 16.48 -7.04
N ALA A 230 -16.37 15.80 -7.30
CA ALA A 230 -15.09 16.11 -6.64
C ALA A 230 -14.65 17.58 -6.80
N PRO A 231 -14.81 18.24 -7.98
CA PRO A 231 -14.49 19.66 -8.15
C PRO A 231 -15.47 20.62 -7.45
N ALA A 232 -16.77 20.28 -7.41
CA ALA A 232 -17.80 21.11 -6.77
C ALA A 232 -17.50 21.34 -5.27
N ILE A 233 -16.81 20.38 -4.64
CA ILE A 233 -16.34 20.46 -3.25
C ILE A 233 -15.24 21.51 -3.08
N TYR A 234 -14.33 21.68 -4.05
CA TYR A 234 -13.28 22.70 -3.97
C TYR A 234 -13.84 24.09 -4.24
N GLU A 235 -14.80 24.18 -5.17
CA GLU A 235 -15.50 25.42 -5.53
C GLU A 235 -16.33 25.94 -4.36
N GLU A 236 -17.12 25.09 -3.70
CA GLU A 236 -17.97 25.47 -2.56
C GLU A 236 -17.16 25.90 -1.33
N ASN A 237 -16.00 25.27 -1.08
CA ASN A 237 -15.14 25.60 0.05
C ASN A 237 -14.06 26.66 -0.28
N MET A 238 -14.06 27.22 -1.50
CA MET A 238 -13.04 28.17 -1.98
C MET A 238 -11.61 27.67 -1.73
N SER A 239 -11.41 26.35 -1.76
CA SER A 239 -10.16 25.73 -1.35
C SER A 239 -9.34 25.34 -2.58
N VAL A 240 -8.09 25.80 -2.65
CA VAL A 240 -7.16 25.39 -3.70
C VAL A 240 -6.56 24.03 -3.31
N PRO A 241 -6.64 22.99 -4.17
CA PRO A 241 -5.99 21.73 -3.88
C PRO A 241 -4.47 21.92 -3.73
N VAL A 242 -3.96 21.72 -2.51
CA VAL A 242 -2.53 21.85 -2.20
C VAL A 242 -1.82 20.53 -2.55
N GLY A 243 -0.70 20.63 -3.28
CA GLY A 243 0.17 19.50 -3.62
C GLY A 243 0.26 19.20 -5.11
N ASN A 244 0.77 18.02 -5.47
CA ASN A 244 0.80 17.61 -6.88
C ASN A 244 -0.63 17.37 -7.37
N ALA A 245 -1.01 18.07 -8.45
CA ALA A 245 -2.27 17.83 -9.13
C ALA A 245 -2.43 16.35 -9.50
N SER A 246 -3.62 15.80 -9.28
CA SER A 246 -3.96 14.46 -9.74
C SER A 246 -3.75 14.36 -11.25
N LEU A 247 -3.22 13.23 -11.72
CA LEU A 247 -3.09 13.01 -13.15
C LEU A 247 -4.48 13.05 -13.81
N PRO A 248 -4.62 13.70 -14.97
CA PRO A 248 -5.86 13.70 -15.71
C PRO A 248 -6.28 12.25 -16.02
N ARG A 249 -7.55 11.95 -15.73
CA ARG A 249 -8.12 10.61 -15.84
C ARG A 249 -9.07 10.55 -17.02
N LEU A 250 -8.82 9.62 -17.93
CA LEU A 250 -9.77 9.25 -18.98
C LEU A 250 -10.73 8.19 -18.43
N MET A 251 -12.02 8.50 -18.51
CA MET A 251 -13.08 7.66 -17.97
C MET A 251 -13.45 6.51 -18.91
N GLU A 252 -13.18 6.66 -20.21
CA GLU A 252 -13.33 5.61 -21.21
C GLU A 252 -12.25 4.56 -21.06
N ALA A 253 -12.67 3.31 -20.82
CA ALA A 253 -11.76 2.18 -20.76
C ALA A 253 -11.36 1.72 -22.17
N LYS A 254 -10.06 1.47 -22.37
CA LYS A 254 -9.52 0.88 -23.61
C LYS A 254 -9.42 -0.64 -23.52
N ARG A 255 -9.37 -1.16 -22.30
CA ARG A 255 -9.21 -2.57 -21.99
C ARG A 255 -10.13 -2.97 -20.85
N THR A 256 -10.54 -4.22 -20.91
CA THR A 256 -11.33 -4.89 -19.88
C THR A 256 -10.39 -5.69 -18.98
N SER A 257 -10.66 -5.69 -17.69
CA SER A 257 -9.88 -6.46 -16.72
C SER A 257 -10.02 -7.96 -17.01
N GLN A 258 -8.90 -8.65 -17.23
CA GLN A 258 -8.89 -10.09 -17.47
C GLN A 258 -9.04 -10.92 -16.18
N ASN A 259 -8.64 -10.35 -15.04
CA ASN A 259 -8.56 -11.05 -13.76
C ASN A 259 -9.55 -10.51 -12.72
N SER A 260 -10.56 -9.75 -13.14
CA SER A 260 -11.58 -9.24 -12.22
C SER A 260 -12.57 -10.35 -11.86
N ILE A 261 -12.63 -10.69 -10.59
CA ILE A 261 -13.63 -11.60 -10.05
C ILE A 261 -14.92 -10.81 -9.83
N ALA A 262 -16.04 -11.39 -10.24
CA ALA A 262 -17.35 -10.79 -10.02
C ALA A 262 -17.78 -10.96 -8.56
N ILE A 263 -18.25 -9.89 -7.93
CA ILE A 263 -18.73 -9.92 -6.55
C ILE A 263 -20.03 -10.73 -6.51
N ALA A 264 -20.13 -11.69 -5.59
CA ALA A 264 -21.33 -12.48 -5.39
C ALA A 264 -22.43 -11.69 -4.65
N ARG A 265 -23.68 -12.12 -4.79
CA ARG A 265 -24.87 -11.62 -4.08
C ARG A 265 -25.18 -10.15 -4.37
N LEU A 266 -24.78 -9.65 -5.54
CA LEU A 266 -25.24 -8.35 -6.03
C LEU A 266 -26.63 -8.46 -6.67
N PRO A 267 -27.38 -7.34 -6.75
CA PRO A 267 -28.59 -7.23 -7.56
C PRO A 267 -28.36 -7.60 -9.02
N ARG A 268 -29.35 -8.20 -9.68
CA ARG A 268 -29.24 -8.66 -11.08
C ARG A 268 -28.87 -7.52 -12.03
N ASN A 269 -29.49 -6.35 -11.89
CA ASN A 269 -29.22 -5.16 -12.70
C ASN A 269 -27.84 -4.51 -12.47
N TRP A 270 -27.05 -4.97 -11.50
CA TRP A 270 -25.68 -4.49 -11.30
C TRP A 270 -24.65 -5.26 -12.12
N TYR A 271 -25.04 -6.41 -12.68
CA TYR A 271 -24.20 -7.17 -13.60
C TYR A 271 -24.44 -6.73 -15.04
N ASP A 272 -23.38 -6.64 -15.84
CA ASP A 272 -23.49 -6.40 -17.28
C ASP A 272 -24.34 -7.49 -17.93
N GLY A 273 -25.30 -7.06 -18.77
CA GLY A 273 -26.28 -7.94 -19.37
C GLY A 273 -25.66 -8.96 -20.32
N ASN A 274 -24.65 -8.56 -21.09
CA ASN A 274 -23.99 -9.42 -22.07
C ASN A 274 -23.07 -10.40 -21.37
N TRP A 275 -22.25 -9.92 -20.44
CA TRP A 275 -21.38 -10.74 -19.61
C TRP A 275 -22.18 -11.78 -18.82
N TYR A 276 -23.28 -11.37 -18.18
CA TYR A 276 -24.12 -12.29 -17.42
C TYR A 276 -24.74 -13.35 -18.32
N LYS A 277 -25.20 -13.00 -19.53
CA LYS A 277 -25.80 -13.97 -20.47
C LYS A 277 -24.83 -15.06 -20.88
N VAL A 278 -23.57 -14.71 -21.18
CA VAL A 278 -22.53 -15.64 -21.67
C VAL A 278 -22.08 -16.63 -20.59
N ASN A 279 -22.25 -16.32 -19.30
CA ASN A 279 -21.87 -17.23 -18.22
C ASN A 279 -22.69 -18.53 -18.20
N SER A 280 -22.04 -19.64 -17.82
CA SER A 280 -22.70 -20.93 -17.65
C SER A 280 -23.74 -20.91 -16.51
N SER A 281 -24.69 -21.83 -16.53
CA SER A 281 -25.72 -21.94 -15.48
C SER A 281 -25.11 -22.12 -14.08
N SER A 282 -24.04 -22.91 -13.96
CA SER A 282 -23.32 -23.11 -12.71
C SER A 282 -22.62 -21.83 -12.23
N ALA A 283 -21.97 -21.09 -13.14
CA ALA A 283 -21.35 -19.81 -12.80
C ALA A 283 -22.39 -18.77 -12.35
N LYS A 284 -23.56 -18.74 -12.99
CA LYS A 284 -24.70 -17.89 -12.58
C LYS A 284 -25.22 -18.27 -11.20
N ALA A 285 -25.31 -19.57 -10.89
CA ALA A 285 -25.74 -20.05 -9.58
C ALA A 285 -24.77 -19.62 -8.46
N LEU A 286 -23.45 -19.68 -8.71
CA LEU A 286 -22.43 -19.23 -7.75
C LEU A 286 -22.51 -17.73 -7.44
N LEU A 287 -23.00 -16.91 -8.38
CA LEU A 287 -23.21 -15.49 -8.13
C LEU A 287 -24.32 -15.21 -7.10
N GLY A 288 -25.26 -16.13 -6.87
CA GLY A 288 -26.30 -15.97 -5.86
C GLY A 288 -27.07 -14.65 -6.00
N VAL A 289 -27.44 -14.31 -7.24
CA VAL A 289 -27.96 -13.00 -7.64
C VAL A 289 -29.21 -12.62 -6.84
N ARG A 290 -29.31 -11.34 -6.45
CA ARG A 290 -30.46 -10.79 -5.73
C ARG A 290 -31.42 -10.05 -6.66
N LYS A 291 -32.60 -9.73 -6.15
CA LYS A 291 -33.58 -8.86 -6.81
C LYS A 291 -32.94 -7.54 -7.22
N ASP A 292 -33.41 -6.98 -8.32
CA ASP A 292 -32.97 -5.68 -8.81
C ASP A 292 -33.06 -4.60 -7.74
N PHE A 293 -32.10 -3.70 -7.79
CA PHE A 293 -31.95 -2.60 -6.86
C PHE A 293 -31.86 -1.30 -7.63
N GLU A 294 -32.63 -0.31 -7.22
CA GLU A 294 -32.69 0.98 -7.89
C GLU A 294 -31.31 1.66 -7.97
N ILE A 295 -30.91 2.02 -9.18
CA ILE A 295 -29.68 2.77 -9.43
C ILE A 295 -30.10 4.23 -9.64
N PRO A 296 -29.82 5.14 -8.69
CA PRO A 296 -30.25 6.51 -8.81
C PRO A 296 -29.49 7.21 -9.95
N PHE A 297 -30.15 8.17 -10.59
CA PHE A 297 -29.53 9.03 -11.59
C PHE A 297 -28.97 10.28 -10.92
N LEU A 298 -27.69 10.56 -11.14
CA LEU A 298 -27.04 11.79 -10.68
C LEU A 298 -26.85 12.73 -11.86
N VAL A 299 -27.54 13.88 -11.82
CA VAL A 299 -27.33 15.00 -12.74
C VAL A 299 -26.47 16.02 -12.04
N ARG A 300 -25.31 16.34 -12.61
CA ARG A 300 -24.47 17.44 -12.12
C ARG A 300 -25.14 18.77 -12.41
#